data_AF-A0A969C2I1-F1
#
_entry.id   AF-A0A969C2I1-F1
#
_cell.length_a   1.000
_cell.length_b   1.000
_cell.length_c   1.000
_cell.angle_alpha   90.00
_cell.angle_beta   90.00
_cell.angle_gamma   90.00
#
_symmetry.space_group_name_H-M   'P 1'
#
loop_
_entity.id
_entity.type
_entity.pdbx_description
1 polymer ?
#
loop_
_entity_poly.entity_id
_entity_poly.type
_entity_poly.pdbx_seq_one_letter_code
_entity_poly.pdbx_strand_id
1 'polypeptide(L)' 'MKTNYRLGELFCGPGGIALGAKMASEMSNSSGRTISHAWATDYDKDTCHTYSRNICNTENP' A
#
# COMPACT_ATOMS: atom_id res chain seq x y z
N MET A 1 18.30 -0.96 14.51
CA MET A 1 16.85 -1.07 14.76
C MET A 1 16.13 -0.98 13.43
N LYS A 2 15.11 -1.82 13.20
CA LYS A 2 14.24 -1.69 12.02
C LYS A 2 13.05 -0.80 12.37
N THR A 3 12.75 0.19 11.55
CA THR A 3 11.61 1.10 11.70
C THR A 3 10.59 0.80 10.61
N ASN A 4 9.36 0.49 11.01
CA ASN A 4 8.25 0.32 10.08
C ASN A 4 7.30 1.52 10.16
N TYR A 5 7.15 2.22 9.04
CA TYR A 5 6.18 3.28 8.88
C TYR A 5 4.87 2.68 8.38
N ARG A 6 3.74 3.19 8.89
CA ARG A 6 2.40 2.72 8.53
C ARG A 6 1.74 3.75 7.63
N LEU A 7 1.34 3.33 6.44
CA LEU A 7 0.72 4.18 5.42
C LEU A 7 -0.81 4.14 5.53
N GLY A 8 -1.41 5.34 5.60
CA GLY A 8 -2.84 5.56 5.50
C GLY A 8 -3.16 6.49 4.33
N GLU A 9 -4.14 6.13 3.50
CA GLU A 9 -4.50 6.88 2.29
C GLU A 9 -5.96 7.32 2.28
N LEU A 10 -6.18 8.63 2.13
CA LEU A 10 -7.49 9.22 1.81
C LEU A 10 -7.56 9.44 0.30
N PHE A 11 -8.70 9.13 -0.32
CA PHE A 11 -8.90 9.22 -1.78
C PHE A 11 -7.84 8.40 -2.54
N CYS A 12 -7.66 7.14 -2.15
CA CYS A 12 -6.53 6.32 -2.57
C CYS A 12 -6.55 5.92 -4.05
N GLY A 13 -7.70 6.06 -4.72
CA GLY A 13 -7.93 5.50 -6.04
C GLY A 13 -7.49 4.04 -6.11
N PRO A 14 -6.91 3.60 -7.25
CA PRO A 14 -6.47 2.21 -7.42
C PRO A 14 -5.16 1.86 -6.68
N GLY A 15 -4.59 2.78 -5.88
CA GLY A 15 -3.44 2.48 -5.01
C GLY A 15 -2.06 2.80 -5.58
N GLY A 16 -1.94 3.84 -6.42
CA GLY A 16 -0.65 4.23 -6.99
C GLY A 16 0.42 4.63 -5.96
N ILE A 17 0.01 5.36 -4.90
CA ILE A 17 0.91 5.75 -3.80
C ILE A 17 1.32 4.50 -3.00
N ALA A 18 0.37 3.65 -2.62
CA ALA A 18 0.64 2.38 -1.97
C ALA A 18 1.64 1.50 -2.72
N LEU A 19 1.49 1.39 -4.05
CA LEU A 19 2.42 0.63 -4.89
C LEU A 19 3.82 1.22 -4.85
N GLY A 20 3.96 2.54 -5.00
CA GLY A 20 5.24 3.23 -4.88
C GLY A 20 5.88 3.04 -3.50
N ALA A 21 5.09 3.13 -2.43
CA ALA A 21 5.56 2.90 -1.06
C ALA A 21 6.07 1.47 -0.84
N LYS A 22 5.38 0.48 -1.41
CA LYS A 22 5.81 -0.93 -1.40
C LYS A 22 7.17 -1.10 -2.11
N MET A 23 7.30 -0.56 -3.32
CA MET A 23 8.54 -0.61 -4.09
C MET A 23 9.70 0.07 -3.33
N ALA A 24 9.45 1.25 -2.76
CA ALA A 24 10.45 1.97 -1.96
C ALA A 24 10.86 1.18 -0.69
N SER A 25 9.89 0.52 -0.04
CA SER A 25 10.13 -0.33 1.13
C SER A 25 11.01 -1.54 0.80
N GLU A 26 10.78 -2.19 -0.34
CA GLU A 26 11.59 -3.31 -0.82
C GLU A 26 13.04 -2.88 -1.09
N MET A 27 13.23 -1.73 -1.73
CA MET A 27 14.57 -1.16 -2.00
C MET A 27 15.29 -0.72 -0.71
N SER A 28 14.55 -0.24 0.29
CA SER A 28 15.11 0.33 1.53
C SER A 28 15.30 -0.70 2.64
N ASN A 29 14.99 -1.98 2.41
CA ASN A 29 15.03 -3.02 3.45
C ASN A 29 16.42 -3.17 4.12
N SER A 30 17.51 -2.98 3.36
CA SER A 30 18.88 -2.98 3.88
C SER A 30 19.17 -1.82 4.84
N SER A 31 18.48 -0.68 4.66
CA SER A 31 18.58 0.50 5.53
C SER A 31 17.77 0.37 6.84
N GLY A 32 17.04 -0.73 6.98
CA GLY A 32 16.17 -1.00 8.13
C GLY A 32 14.91 -0.14 8.19
N ARG A 33 14.56 0.58 7.12
CA ARG A 33 13.34 1.40 7.04
C ARG A 33 12.39 0.79 6.03
N THR A 34 11.18 0.46 6.46
CA THR A 34 10.14 -0.13 5.60
C THR A 34 8.82 0.62 5.74
N ILE A 35 7.97 0.51 4.74
CA ILE A 35 6.62 1.09 4.73
C ILE A 35 5.63 -0.07 4.58
N SER A 36 4.66 -0.18 5.49
CA SER A 36 3.58 -1.14 5.42
C SER A 36 2.25 -0.42 5.18
N HIS A 37 1.39 -1.00 4.36
CA HIS A 37 0.01 -0.56 4.24
C HIS A 37 -0.71 -0.78 5.58
N ALA A 38 -1.49 0.21 6.03
CA ALA A 38 -2.30 0.10 7.23
C ALA A 38 -3.79 0.28 6.97
N TRP A 39 -4.18 1.28 6.17
CA TRP A 39 -5.57 1.50 5.76
C TRP A 39 -5.62 2.39 4.51
N ALA A 40 -6.70 2.30 3.76
CA ALA A 40 -6.96 3.18 2.62
C ALA A 40 -8.47 3.37 2.48
N THR A 41 -8.88 4.48 1.89
CA THR A 41 -10.29 4.82 1.68
C THR A 41 -10.47 5.44 0.30
N ASP A 42 -11.45 4.92 -0.42
CA ASP A 42 -12.00 5.54 -1.64
C ASP A 42 -13.51 5.27 -1.70
N TYR A 43 -14.23 6.11 -2.44
CA TYR A 43 -15.66 5.94 -2.69
C TYR A 43 -15.93 5.09 -3.93
N ASP A 44 -15.03 5.14 -4.92
CA ASP A 44 -15.20 4.39 -6.16
C ASP A 44 -14.91 2.90 -5.95
N LYS A 45 -15.91 2.06 -6.19
CA LYS A 45 -15.85 0.62 -5.95
C LYS A 45 -14.82 -0.09 -6.81
N ASP A 46 -14.65 0.31 -8.06
CA ASP A 46 -13.72 -0.34 -9.00
C ASP A 46 -12.27 -0.01 -8.64
N THR A 47 -12.02 1.22 -8.18
CA THR A 47 -10.72 1.58 -7.62
C THR A 47 -10.43 0.82 -6.33
N CYS A 48 -11.42 0.65 -5.44
CA CYS A 48 -11.29 -0.14 -4.21
C CYS A 48 -10.94 -1.61 -4.51
N HIS A 49 -11.60 -2.25 -5.48
CA HIS A 49 -11.26 -3.61 -5.90
C HIS A 49 -9.84 -3.69 -6.47
N THR A 50 -9.47 -2.73 -7.32
CA THR A 50 -8.11 -2.66 -7.89
C THR A 50 -7.05 -2.51 -6.79
N TYR A 51 -7.31 -1.67 -5.79
CA TYR A 51 -6.46 -1.50 -4.62
C TYR A 51 -6.35 -2.80 -3.81
N SER A 52 -7.49 -3.40 -3.46
CA SER A 52 -7.61 -4.64 -2.68
C SER A 52 -6.83 -5.80 -3.34
N ARG A 53 -7.00 -5.99 -4.64
CA ARG A 53 -6.30 -7.02 -5.43
C ARG A 53 -4.78 -6.82 -5.45
N ASN A 54 -4.31 -5.60 -5.71
CA ASN A 54 -2.88 -5.36 -6.00
C ASN A 54 -2.03 -4.99 -4.78
N ILE A 55 -2.65 -4.40 -3.75
CA ILE A 55 -1.94 -3.90 -2.56
C ILE A 55 -2.19 -4.81 -1.36
N CYS A 56 -3.46 -5.15 -1.09
CA CYS A 56 -3.84 -5.97 0.06
C CYS A 56 -3.75 -7.47 -0.20
N ASN A 57 -3.77 -7.90 -1.47
CA ASN A 57 -3.88 -9.30 -1.90
C ASN A 57 -5.08 -10.02 -1.26
N THR A 58 -6.20 -9.31 -1.07
CA THR A 58 -7.39 -9.83 -0.37
C THR A 58 -8.47 -10.36 -1.30
N GLU A 59 -8.31 -10.21 -2.61
CA GLU A 59 -9.23 -10.73 -3.62
C GLU A 59 -8.61 -11.94 -4.32
N ASN A 60 -9.41 -13.00 -4.52
CA ASN A 60 -9.00 -14.16 -5.30
C ASN A 60 -8.78 -13.76 -6.77
N PRO A 61 -7.76 -14.34 -7.45
CA PRO A 61 -7.37 -13.96 -8.81
C PRO A 61 -8.49 -14.07 -9.85
#